data_AF-A0A3D9BJ85-F1
#
_entry.id   AF-A0A3D9BJ85-F1
#
_cell.length_a   1.000
_cell.length_b   1.000
_cell.length_c   1.000
_cell.angle_alpha   90.00
_cell.angle_beta   90.00
_cell.angle_gamma   90.00
#
_symmetry.space_group_name_H-M   'P 1'
#
loop_
_entity.id
_entity.type
_entity.pdbx_description
1 polymer ?
#
loop_
_entity_poly.entity_id
_entity_poly.type
_entity_poly.pdbx_seq_one_letter_code
_entity_poly.pdbx_strand_id
1 'polypeptide(L)'
;MREKAPWPESWQRYGGALRRAPIRKKSLARYIASIARCAALVANGVAGEELGFLTAYSLAKAFTEPADPAAAVKPVTAANYIHALIALGEHGGTHEDALDGMRFVRAHLRRQVSREQKEKFGRIASLMEKGGFAYIAERIGEIRAEADALPDHAARKTHLRQTAALLAVLMNKPARTSDVAAWRIGEELTRLPYGTWRLAWQQEKTEHTTEAGGLWPEVSELLDAWILGGRPDRLVHLRYRELLGQNWMTLTRSAHAGKWPSTRVKAAIGIPAHDLRTLAADYMRRHAPDRAAGIIATHLGHRTEQAGQEYRALCEGEAATQAWSRIRAEIVDTEGKAGVRE
;
A
#
# COMPACT_ATOMS: atom_id res chain seq x y z
N MET A 1 8.14 19.86 -23.44
CA MET A 1 9.07 19.26 -22.46
C MET A 1 9.88 20.40 -21.86
N ARG A 2 9.68 20.77 -20.58
CA ARG A 2 10.57 21.73 -19.93
C ARG A 2 11.94 21.07 -19.76
N GLU A 3 12.98 21.68 -20.32
CA GLU A 3 14.37 21.32 -20.04
C GLU A 3 14.55 21.22 -18.53
N LYS A 4 15.15 20.13 -18.04
CA LYS A 4 15.44 20.02 -16.61
C LYS A 4 16.51 21.06 -16.30
N ALA A 5 16.14 22.10 -15.56
CA ALA A 5 17.11 23.06 -15.06
C ALA A 5 18.26 22.29 -14.37
N PRO A 6 19.52 22.61 -14.69
CA PRO A 6 20.65 22.01 -13.99
C PRO A 6 20.56 22.32 -12.49
N TRP A 7 21.11 21.44 -11.66
CA TRP A 7 21.17 21.71 -10.23
C TRP A 7 22.05 22.95 -9.98
N PRO A 8 21.76 23.77 -8.95
CA PRO A 8 22.68 24.82 -8.51
C PRO A 8 24.10 24.30 -8.31
N GLU A 9 25.13 25.09 -8.64
CA GLU A 9 26.54 24.67 -8.50
C GLU A 9 26.87 24.19 -7.08
N SER A 10 26.34 24.92 -6.09
CA SER A 10 26.41 24.60 -4.66
C SER A 10 25.84 23.22 -4.30
N TRP A 11 24.94 22.66 -5.10
CA TRP A 11 24.36 21.32 -4.93
C TRP A 11 25.07 20.26 -5.77
N GLN A 12 25.61 20.63 -6.92
CA GLN A 12 26.31 19.70 -7.81
C GLN A 12 27.50 19.03 -7.11
N ARG A 13 28.23 19.78 -6.27
CA ARG A 13 29.35 19.25 -5.45
C ARG A 13 28.96 18.06 -4.57
N TYR A 14 27.72 18.00 -4.11
CA TYR A 14 27.20 16.91 -3.26
C TYR A 14 26.66 15.73 -4.07
N GLY A 15 26.34 15.95 -5.36
CA GLY A 15 25.69 14.94 -6.20
C GLY A 15 26.54 13.68 -6.41
N GLY A 16 27.87 13.79 -6.39
CA GLY A 16 28.75 12.63 -6.44
C GLY A 16 28.61 11.71 -5.22
N ALA A 17 28.57 12.30 -4.02
CA ALA A 17 28.46 11.56 -2.77
C ALA A 17 27.07 10.91 -2.62
N LEU A 18 26.00 11.63 -2.96
CA LEU A 18 24.64 11.07 -2.95
C LEU A 18 24.50 9.84 -3.87
N ARG A 19 25.15 9.84 -5.04
CA ARG A 19 25.12 8.70 -5.98
C ARG A 19 25.89 7.48 -5.47
N ARG A 20 26.91 7.68 -4.63
CA ARG A 20 27.71 6.61 -4.00
C ARG A 20 27.14 6.15 -2.67
N ALA A 21 26.19 6.89 -2.09
CA ALA A 21 25.57 6.54 -0.83
C ALA A 21 24.89 5.15 -0.91
N PRO A 22 24.84 4.39 0.21
CA PRO A 22 24.22 3.07 0.27
C PRO A 22 22.68 3.15 0.25
N ILE A 23 22.12 3.78 -0.78
CA ILE A 23 20.70 3.98 -1.00
C ILE A 23 20.23 3.05 -2.11
N ARG A 24 19.13 2.32 -1.89
CA ARG A 24 18.52 1.48 -2.94
C ARG A 24 18.25 2.30 -4.21
N LYS A 25 18.58 1.74 -5.39
CA LYS A 25 18.49 2.40 -6.70
C LYS A 25 17.18 3.18 -6.93
N LYS A 26 16.04 2.59 -6.57
CA LYS A 26 14.71 3.21 -6.70
C LYS A 26 14.53 4.46 -5.83
N SER A 27 15.05 4.43 -4.60
CA SER A 27 15.04 5.58 -3.69
C SER A 27 15.99 6.68 -4.17
N LEU A 28 17.17 6.31 -4.67
CA LEU A 28 18.14 7.26 -5.23
C LEU A 28 17.56 7.99 -6.45
N ALA A 29 16.95 7.26 -7.39
CA ALA A 29 16.28 7.86 -8.55
C ALA A 29 15.17 8.84 -8.14
N ARG A 30 14.39 8.50 -7.10
CA ARG A 30 13.37 9.40 -6.53
C ARG A 30 13.99 10.63 -5.90
N TYR A 31 15.10 10.52 -5.18
CA TYR A 31 15.80 11.66 -4.60
C TYR A 31 16.32 12.59 -5.68
N ILE A 32 17.01 12.08 -6.70
CA ILE A 32 17.48 12.86 -7.85
C ILE A 32 16.32 13.61 -8.51
N ALA A 33 15.19 12.94 -8.75
CA ALA A 33 14.02 13.57 -9.35
C ALA A 33 13.39 14.66 -8.45
N SER A 34 13.45 14.48 -7.13
CA SER A 34 12.93 15.44 -6.15
C SER A 34 13.84 16.67 -6.05
N ILE A 35 15.16 16.46 -5.99
CA ILE A 35 16.16 17.53 -5.99
C ILE A 35 16.05 18.35 -7.28
N ALA A 36 15.84 17.71 -8.44
CA ALA A 36 15.63 18.42 -9.69
C ALA A 36 14.38 19.33 -9.68
N ARG A 37 13.30 18.93 -8.98
CA ARG A 37 12.11 19.80 -8.80
C ARG A 37 12.42 20.99 -7.91
N CYS A 38 13.16 20.78 -6.83
CA CYS A 38 13.62 21.88 -5.98
C CYS A 38 14.54 22.83 -6.75
N ALA A 39 15.49 22.29 -7.52
CA ALA A 39 16.43 23.06 -8.34
C ALA A 39 15.70 23.95 -9.35
N ALA A 40 14.61 23.46 -9.95
CA ALA A 40 13.79 24.27 -10.85
C ALA A 40 13.14 25.49 -10.15
N LEU A 41 12.80 25.39 -8.86
CA LEU A 41 12.28 26.53 -8.09
C LEU A 41 13.41 27.49 -7.70
N VAL A 42 14.58 26.97 -7.32
CA VAL A 42 15.77 27.78 -7.03
C VAL A 42 16.20 28.57 -8.27
N ALA A 43 16.24 27.94 -9.44
CA ALA A 43 16.58 28.60 -10.71
C ALA A 43 15.61 29.74 -11.08
N ASN A 44 14.37 29.69 -10.60
CA ASN A 44 13.37 30.75 -10.79
C ASN A 44 13.40 31.81 -9.67
N GLY A 45 14.41 31.81 -8.80
CA GLY A 45 14.58 32.78 -7.71
C GLY A 45 13.61 32.59 -6.53
N VAL A 46 12.91 31.46 -6.45
CA VAL A 46 11.90 31.20 -5.39
C VAL A 46 12.55 30.88 -4.05
N ALA A 47 13.76 30.31 -4.07
CA ALA A 47 14.52 29.95 -2.88
C ALA A 47 16.02 30.13 -3.15
N GLY A 48 16.80 30.28 -2.07
CA GLY A 48 18.26 30.33 -2.15
C GLY A 48 18.87 28.97 -2.49
N GLU A 49 20.14 28.99 -2.89
CA GLU A 49 20.88 27.75 -3.16
C GLU A 49 21.52 27.14 -1.90
N GLU A 50 21.68 27.91 -0.83
CA GLU A 50 22.27 27.40 0.39
C GLU A 50 21.32 26.39 1.07
N LEU A 51 21.81 25.19 1.37
CA LEU A 51 21.02 24.22 2.13
C LEU A 51 20.84 24.76 3.55
N GLY A 52 19.60 24.81 4.02
CA GLY A 52 19.28 25.37 5.33
C GLY A 52 17.78 25.61 5.51
N PHE A 53 17.42 26.13 6.70
CA PHE A 53 16.02 26.38 7.08
C PHE A 53 15.29 27.25 6.05
N LEU A 54 15.86 28.40 5.66
CA LEU A 54 15.20 29.37 4.78
C LEU A 54 14.91 28.76 3.41
N THR A 55 15.89 28.07 2.81
CA THR A 55 15.71 27.38 1.53
C THR A 55 14.64 26.29 1.63
N ALA A 56 14.67 25.46 2.69
CA ALA A 56 13.64 24.45 2.90
C ALA A 56 12.24 25.05 3.08
N TYR A 57 12.12 26.14 3.84
CA TYR A 57 10.87 26.83 4.09
C TYR A 57 10.31 27.47 2.81
N SER A 58 11.12 28.19 2.05
CA SER A 58 10.70 28.82 0.80
C SER A 58 10.26 27.79 -0.24
N LEU A 59 11.02 26.69 -0.37
CA LEU A 59 10.62 25.57 -1.24
C LEU A 59 9.31 24.92 -0.76
N ALA A 60 9.18 24.66 0.55
CA ALA A 60 7.97 24.08 1.12
C ALA A 60 6.73 24.94 0.84
N LYS A 61 6.84 26.25 1.05
CA LYS A 61 5.76 27.21 0.77
C LYS A 61 5.45 27.24 -0.72
N ALA A 62 6.45 27.35 -1.59
CA ALA A 62 6.23 27.37 -3.03
C ALA A 62 5.56 26.10 -3.58
N PHE A 63 5.83 24.95 -2.96
CA PHE A 63 5.19 23.69 -3.32
C PHE A 63 3.75 23.56 -2.81
N THR A 64 3.46 24.07 -1.63
CA THR A 64 2.15 23.91 -0.98
C THR A 64 1.17 25.05 -1.27
N GLU A 65 1.70 26.24 -1.54
CA GLU A 65 0.98 27.49 -1.81
C GLU A 65 1.53 28.17 -3.09
N PRO A 66 1.57 27.48 -4.25
CA PRO A 66 1.97 28.11 -5.52
C PRO A 66 0.94 29.14 -5.99
N ALA A 67 1.39 30.05 -6.85
CA ALA A 67 0.52 31.05 -7.49
C ALA A 67 -0.63 30.44 -8.30
N ASP A 68 -0.41 29.26 -8.90
CA ASP A 68 -1.47 28.43 -9.48
C ASP A 68 -1.87 27.34 -8.48
N PRO A 69 -3.05 27.43 -7.83
CA PRO A 69 -3.51 26.43 -6.85
C PRO A 69 -3.60 25.01 -7.42
N ALA A 70 -3.80 24.83 -8.73
CA ALA A 70 -3.83 23.50 -9.34
C ALA A 70 -2.46 22.80 -9.33
N ALA A 71 -1.36 23.57 -9.23
CA ALA A 71 -0.01 23.07 -9.11
C ALA A 71 0.39 22.72 -7.65
N ALA A 72 -0.46 23.03 -6.66
CA ALA A 72 -0.19 22.79 -5.26
C ALA A 72 0.01 21.29 -5.00
N VAL A 73 1.14 20.95 -4.39
CA VAL A 73 1.39 19.58 -3.93
C VAL A 73 1.05 19.45 -2.46
N LYS A 74 0.61 18.24 -2.09
CA LYS A 74 0.30 17.91 -0.70
C LYS A 74 1.51 18.13 0.23
N PRO A 75 1.32 18.54 1.50
CA PRO A 75 2.40 18.74 2.46
C PRO A 75 3.34 17.53 2.62
N VAL A 76 2.81 16.30 2.58
CA VAL A 76 3.65 15.09 2.64
C VAL A 76 4.59 14.97 1.42
N THR A 77 4.12 15.42 0.25
CA THR A 77 4.89 15.39 -0.99
C THR A 77 6.00 16.44 -0.93
N ALA A 78 5.69 17.65 -0.49
CA ALA A 78 6.69 18.69 -0.22
C ALA A 78 7.73 18.21 0.81
N ALA A 79 7.31 17.57 1.89
CA ALA A 79 8.21 17.00 2.91
C ALA A 79 9.16 15.95 2.32
N ASN A 80 8.71 15.16 1.35
CA ASN A 80 9.54 14.18 0.65
C ASN A 80 10.55 14.86 -0.29
N TYR A 81 10.21 15.99 -0.90
CA TYR A 81 11.15 16.78 -1.67
C TYR A 81 12.25 17.39 -0.79
N ILE A 82 11.88 17.99 0.34
CA ILE A 82 12.84 18.51 1.33
C ILE A 82 13.72 17.38 1.88
N HIS A 83 13.16 16.20 2.14
CA HIS A 83 13.93 15.05 2.59
C HIS A 83 15.01 14.61 1.59
N ALA A 84 14.79 14.76 0.29
CA ALA A 84 15.81 14.46 -0.71
C ALA A 84 16.98 15.46 -0.66
N LEU A 85 16.73 16.73 -0.32
CA LEU A 85 17.78 17.72 -0.11
C LEU A 85 18.54 17.50 1.19
N ILE A 86 17.86 17.08 2.26
CA ILE A 86 18.51 16.64 3.50
C ILE A 86 19.48 15.49 3.19
N ALA A 87 19.03 14.46 2.46
CA ALA A 87 19.89 13.35 2.06
C ALA A 87 21.07 13.79 1.17
N LEU A 88 20.88 14.80 0.32
CA LEU A 88 21.96 15.39 -0.49
C LEU A 88 23.03 16.02 0.41
N GLY A 89 22.63 16.82 1.40
CA GLY A 89 23.55 17.46 2.33
C GLY A 89 24.21 16.48 3.32
N GLU A 90 23.44 15.52 3.85
CA GLU A 90 23.94 14.46 4.75
C GLU A 90 25.06 13.65 4.11
N HIS A 91 24.88 13.21 2.86
CA HIS A 91 25.92 12.49 2.15
C HIS A 91 27.01 13.41 1.57
N GLY A 92 26.68 14.68 1.35
CA GLY A 92 27.57 15.70 0.81
C GLY A 92 28.54 16.33 1.82
N GLY A 93 28.33 16.09 3.12
CA GLY A 93 29.14 16.69 4.19
C GLY A 93 28.79 18.16 4.47
N THR A 94 27.51 18.54 4.32
CA THR A 94 27.00 19.85 4.78
C THR A 94 27.03 19.94 6.31
N HIS A 95 27.06 21.18 6.85
CA HIS A 95 26.98 21.44 8.30
C HIS A 95 25.66 20.92 8.91
N GLU A 96 25.75 20.32 10.10
CA GLU A 96 24.60 19.69 10.78
C GLU A 96 23.50 20.70 11.13
N ASP A 97 23.86 21.92 11.58
CA ASP A 97 22.91 22.99 11.91
C ASP A 97 21.99 23.34 10.73
N ALA A 98 22.55 23.33 9.51
CA ALA A 98 21.80 23.59 8.30
C ALA A 98 20.78 22.47 8.03
N LEU A 99 21.18 21.21 8.27
CA LEU A 99 20.31 20.04 8.11
C LEU A 99 19.20 20.02 9.16
N ASP A 100 19.48 20.44 10.40
CA ASP A 100 18.48 20.53 11.47
C ASP A 100 17.36 21.50 11.14
N GLY A 101 17.70 22.67 10.58
CA GLY A 101 16.71 23.61 10.06
C GLY A 101 15.79 22.99 9.01
N MET A 102 16.33 22.20 8.08
CA MET A 102 15.54 21.51 7.06
C MET A 102 14.70 20.36 7.64
N ARG A 103 15.25 19.62 8.63
CA ARG A 103 14.52 18.55 9.34
C ARG A 103 13.33 19.12 10.10
N PHE A 104 13.45 20.31 10.70
CA PHE A 104 12.34 21.02 11.33
C PHE A 104 11.21 21.32 10.33
N VAL A 105 11.52 21.88 9.16
CA VAL A 105 10.51 22.17 8.11
C VAL A 105 9.83 20.88 7.64
N ARG A 106 10.60 19.81 7.40
CA ARG A 106 10.07 18.49 7.06
C ARG A 106 9.12 17.95 8.14
N ALA A 107 9.49 18.10 9.41
CA ALA A 107 8.65 17.66 10.54
C ALA A 107 7.36 18.49 10.64
N HIS A 108 7.43 19.80 10.42
CA HIS A 108 6.24 20.67 10.36
C HIS A 108 5.27 20.23 9.25
N LEU A 109 5.76 20.04 8.01
CA LEU A 109 4.95 19.56 6.90
C LEU A 109 4.32 18.18 7.16
N ARG A 110 5.06 17.29 7.83
CA ARG A 110 4.53 15.98 8.24
C ARG A 110 3.45 16.06 9.31
N ARG A 111 3.48 17.05 10.20
CA ARG A 111 2.40 17.26 11.19
C ARG A 111 1.09 17.71 10.53
N GLN A 112 1.15 18.38 9.37
CA GLN A 112 -0.04 18.77 8.60
C GLN A 112 -0.77 17.58 7.92
N VAL A 113 -0.20 16.37 7.95
CA VAL A 113 -0.73 15.14 7.31
C VAL A 113 -2.04 14.63 7.94
N SER A 114 -2.50 15.19 9.07
CA SER A 114 -3.79 14.85 9.70
C SER A 114 -4.97 14.86 8.71
N ARG A 115 -4.96 15.75 7.69
CA ARG A 115 -6.01 15.79 6.66
C ARG A 115 -5.99 14.60 5.69
N GLU A 116 -4.82 14.06 5.33
CA GLU A 116 -4.72 12.90 4.44
C GLU A 116 -5.13 11.59 5.12
N GLN A 117 -4.83 11.47 6.43
CA GLN A 117 -5.34 10.37 7.23
C GLN A 117 -6.87 10.37 7.22
N LYS A 118 -7.51 11.54 7.37
CA LYS A 118 -8.97 11.67 7.27
C LYS A 118 -9.53 11.20 5.91
N GLU A 119 -8.89 11.53 4.79
CA GLU A 119 -9.30 11.02 3.46
C GLU A 119 -9.22 9.49 3.36
N LYS A 120 -8.15 8.89 3.89
CA LYS A 120 -7.97 7.44 3.90
C LYS A 120 -9.03 6.76 4.77
N PHE A 121 -9.25 7.27 5.98
CA PHE A 121 -10.29 6.76 6.87
C PHE A 121 -11.68 6.91 6.25
N GLY A 122 -11.96 8.02 5.57
CA GLY A 122 -13.23 8.25 4.86
C GLY A 122 -13.50 7.21 3.76
N ARG A 123 -12.48 6.84 2.96
CA ARG A 123 -12.63 5.78 1.95
C ARG A 123 -12.90 4.40 2.55
N ILE A 124 -12.23 4.07 3.66
CA ILE A 124 -12.42 2.79 4.34
C ILE A 124 -13.80 2.75 5.02
N ALA A 125 -14.21 3.84 5.66
CA ALA A 125 -15.54 3.97 6.26
C ALA A 125 -16.64 3.79 5.19
N SER A 126 -16.52 4.46 4.04
CA SER A 126 -17.46 4.29 2.93
C SER A 126 -17.50 2.86 2.38
N LEU A 127 -16.35 2.15 2.35
CA LEU A 127 -16.36 0.73 1.98
C LEU A 127 -17.03 -0.13 3.05
N MET A 128 -16.80 0.15 4.33
CA MET A 128 -17.44 -0.55 5.44
C MET A 128 -18.96 -0.35 5.47
N GLU A 129 -19.44 0.86 5.17
CA GLU A 129 -20.87 1.17 5.01
C GLU A 129 -21.52 0.35 3.89
N LYS A 130 -20.77 0.04 2.83
CA LYS A 130 -21.22 -0.85 1.75
C LYS A 130 -21.20 -2.33 2.12
N GLY A 131 -20.69 -2.70 3.29
CA GLY A 131 -20.57 -4.10 3.75
C GLY A 131 -19.13 -4.62 3.81
N GLY A 132 -18.11 -3.79 3.56
CA GLY A 132 -16.70 -4.15 3.73
C GLY A 132 -16.27 -5.33 2.85
N PHE A 133 -15.85 -6.43 3.47
CA PHE A 133 -15.46 -7.64 2.75
C PHE A 133 -16.65 -8.34 2.04
N ALA A 134 -17.86 -8.23 2.59
CA ALA A 134 -19.04 -8.81 1.94
C ALA A 134 -19.31 -8.14 0.58
N TYR A 135 -19.18 -6.82 0.51
CA TYR A 135 -19.26 -6.06 -0.75
C TYR A 135 -18.22 -6.49 -1.78
N ILE A 136 -16.98 -6.77 -1.33
CA ILE A 136 -15.93 -7.25 -2.23
C ILE A 136 -16.28 -8.64 -2.77
N ALA A 137 -16.76 -9.54 -1.91
CA ALA A 137 -17.18 -10.88 -2.31
C ALA A 137 -18.36 -10.85 -3.30
N GLU A 138 -19.38 -10.02 -3.04
CA GLU A 138 -20.49 -9.78 -3.95
C GLU A 138 -19.99 -9.27 -5.31
N ARG A 139 -19.09 -8.29 -5.30
CA ARG A 139 -18.52 -7.73 -6.54
C ARG A 139 -17.71 -8.76 -7.33
N ILE A 140 -17.00 -9.66 -6.65
CA ILE A 140 -16.32 -10.80 -7.30
C ILE A 140 -17.35 -11.71 -7.98
N GLY A 141 -18.47 -12.01 -7.30
CA GLY A 141 -19.58 -12.79 -7.85
C GLY A 141 -20.18 -12.17 -9.10
N GLU A 142 -20.47 -10.87 -9.08
CA GLU A 142 -20.98 -10.13 -10.24
C GLU A 142 -20.02 -10.17 -11.43
N ILE A 143 -18.72 -9.93 -11.19
CA ILE A 143 -17.68 -9.97 -12.23
C ILE A 143 -17.57 -11.38 -12.83
N ARG A 144 -17.69 -12.42 -12.00
CA ARG A 144 -17.70 -13.81 -12.46
C ARG A 144 -18.91 -14.10 -13.33
N ALA A 145 -20.10 -13.72 -12.90
CA ALA A 145 -21.33 -13.90 -13.68
C ALA A 145 -21.25 -13.17 -15.03
N GLU A 146 -20.72 -11.93 -15.06
CA GLU A 146 -20.49 -11.19 -16.30
C GLU A 146 -19.48 -11.90 -17.22
N ALA A 147 -18.41 -12.47 -16.66
CA ALA A 147 -17.44 -13.22 -17.43
C ALA A 147 -18.04 -14.50 -18.04
N ASP A 148 -18.87 -15.21 -17.28
CA ASP A 148 -19.46 -16.48 -17.71
C ASP A 148 -20.54 -16.28 -18.79
N ALA A 149 -21.16 -15.10 -18.85
CA ALA A 149 -22.08 -14.72 -19.93
C ALA A 149 -21.37 -14.42 -21.27
N LEU A 150 -20.04 -14.34 -21.30
CA LEU A 150 -19.27 -14.03 -22.50
C LEU A 150 -18.71 -15.30 -23.19
N PRO A 151 -18.52 -15.28 -24.52
CA PRO A 151 -17.80 -16.34 -25.23
C PRO A 151 -16.35 -16.49 -24.74
N ASP A 152 -15.80 -17.71 -24.79
CA ASP A 152 -14.45 -18.00 -24.28
C ASP A 152 -13.31 -17.25 -24.99
N HIS A 153 -13.51 -16.87 -26.25
CA HIS A 153 -12.53 -16.11 -27.03
C HIS A 153 -12.59 -14.59 -26.75
N ALA A 154 -13.55 -14.10 -25.96
CA ALA A 154 -13.71 -12.68 -25.72
C ALA A 154 -12.60 -12.14 -24.80
N ALA A 155 -11.82 -11.16 -25.27
CA ALA A 155 -10.79 -10.51 -24.48
C ALA A 155 -11.34 -9.90 -23.16
N ARG A 156 -12.60 -9.42 -23.18
CA ARG A 156 -13.29 -8.94 -21.98
C ARG A 156 -13.44 -10.03 -20.91
N LYS A 157 -13.74 -11.27 -21.29
CA LYS A 157 -13.84 -12.40 -20.36
C LYS A 157 -12.52 -12.66 -19.64
N THR A 158 -11.41 -12.62 -20.38
CA THR A 158 -10.05 -12.71 -19.82
C THR A 158 -9.82 -11.62 -18.77
N HIS A 159 -10.13 -10.36 -19.09
CA HIS A 159 -9.95 -9.25 -18.14
C HIS A 159 -10.83 -9.37 -16.88
N LEU A 160 -12.07 -9.83 -17.03
CA LEU A 160 -12.98 -10.03 -15.89
C LEU A 160 -12.47 -11.16 -14.98
N ARG A 161 -12.08 -12.32 -15.54
CA ARG A 161 -11.50 -13.43 -14.77
C ARG A 161 -10.21 -13.03 -14.04
N GLN A 162 -9.33 -12.31 -14.73
CA GLN A 162 -8.11 -11.75 -14.14
C GLN A 162 -8.43 -10.81 -12.96
N THR A 163 -9.47 -9.98 -13.11
CA THR A 163 -9.88 -9.03 -12.08
C THR A 163 -10.51 -9.73 -10.88
N ALA A 164 -11.37 -10.72 -11.10
CA ALA A 164 -11.97 -11.54 -10.04
C ALA A 164 -10.89 -12.28 -9.24
N ALA A 165 -9.95 -12.94 -9.92
CA ALA A 165 -8.81 -13.60 -9.28
C ALA A 165 -7.95 -12.61 -8.46
N LEU A 166 -7.69 -11.42 -9.01
CA LEU A 166 -6.94 -10.38 -8.30
C LEU A 166 -7.64 -9.92 -7.02
N LEU A 167 -8.94 -9.63 -7.09
CA LEU A 167 -9.72 -9.22 -5.93
C LEU A 167 -9.76 -10.33 -4.88
N ALA A 168 -9.99 -11.57 -5.28
CA ALA A 168 -10.07 -12.72 -4.38
C ALA A 168 -8.74 -12.97 -3.64
N VAL A 169 -7.61 -12.93 -4.35
CA VAL A 169 -6.28 -13.08 -3.74
C VAL A 169 -6.00 -11.94 -2.77
N LEU A 170 -6.31 -10.69 -3.13
CA LEU A 170 -6.09 -9.53 -2.25
C LEU A 170 -7.06 -9.50 -1.06
N MET A 171 -8.26 -10.05 -1.20
CA MET A 171 -9.20 -10.24 -0.10
C MET A 171 -8.67 -11.27 0.90
N ASN A 172 -8.10 -12.38 0.40
CA ASN A 172 -7.53 -13.44 1.24
C ASN A 172 -6.23 -12.99 1.93
N LYS A 173 -5.32 -12.37 1.17
CA LYS A 173 -4.04 -11.87 1.68
C LYS A 173 -3.64 -10.57 0.97
N PRO A 174 -3.95 -9.40 1.56
CA PRO A 174 -3.66 -8.12 0.93
C PRO A 174 -2.15 -7.83 1.00
N ALA A 175 -1.48 -7.91 -0.15
CA ALA A 175 -0.04 -7.65 -0.29
C ALA A 175 0.24 -6.25 -0.87
N ARG A 176 1.52 -5.84 -0.92
CA ARG A 176 1.88 -4.58 -1.60
C ARG A 176 1.73 -4.77 -3.11
N THR A 177 1.30 -3.73 -3.80
CA THR A 177 0.94 -3.84 -5.23
C THR A 177 2.12 -4.21 -6.12
N SER A 178 3.35 -3.85 -5.74
CA SER A 178 4.56 -4.27 -6.47
C SER A 178 4.86 -5.76 -6.28
N ASP A 179 4.70 -6.29 -5.07
CA ASP A 179 4.85 -7.73 -4.79
C ASP A 179 3.81 -8.52 -5.61
N VAL A 180 2.55 -8.11 -5.52
CA VAL A 180 1.41 -8.73 -6.23
C VAL A 180 1.65 -8.78 -7.74
N ALA A 181 2.15 -7.68 -8.33
CA ALA A 181 2.43 -7.63 -9.76
C ALA A 181 3.57 -8.56 -10.19
N ALA A 182 4.47 -8.95 -9.28
CA ALA A 182 5.70 -9.66 -9.59
C ALA A 182 5.60 -11.18 -9.41
N TRP A 183 4.61 -11.70 -8.67
CA TRP A 183 4.50 -13.13 -8.39
C TRP A 183 4.45 -14.01 -9.64
N ARG A 184 4.93 -15.23 -9.51
CA ARG A 184 5.00 -16.25 -10.56
C ARG A 184 4.31 -17.54 -10.10
N ILE A 185 3.73 -18.22 -11.08
CA ILE A 185 3.10 -19.52 -10.90
C ILE A 185 4.20 -20.57 -10.66
N GLY A 186 4.04 -21.37 -9.61
CA GLY A 186 5.00 -22.41 -9.21
C GLY A 186 6.18 -21.92 -8.37
N GLU A 187 6.28 -20.61 -8.12
CA GLU A 187 7.29 -20.04 -7.22
C GLU A 187 6.58 -19.41 -6.02
N GLU A 188 6.06 -18.18 -6.17
CA GLU A 188 5.35 -17.52 -5.09
C GLU A 188 3.91 -18.02 -4.95
N LEU A 189 3.27 -18.36 -6.08
CA LEU A 189 1.89 -18.84 -6.14
C LEU A 189 1.87 -20.27 -6.67
N THR A 190 1.65 -21.25 -5.79
CA THR A 190 1.83 -22.68 -6.09
C THR A 190 0.53 -23.44 -5.92
N ARG A 191 0.13 -24.22 -6.93
CA ARG A 191 -1.05 -25.09 -6.87
C ARG A 191 -0.67 -26.48 -6.38
N LEU A 192 -1.35 -26.98 -5.37
CA LEU A 192 -1.14 -28.31 -4.82
C LEU A 192 -1.91 -29.37 -5.61
N PRO A 193 -1.53 -30.67 -5.51
CA PRO A 193 -2.20 -31.74 -6.25
C PRO A 193 -3.70 -31.84 -5.99
N TYR A 194 -4.16 -31.53 -4.78
CA TYR A 194 -5.56 -31.57 -4.36
C TYR A 194 -6.34 -30.27 -4.64
N GLY A 195 -5.80 -29.35 -5.45
CA GLY A 195 -6.51 -28.17 -5.93
C GLY A 195 -6.33 -26.89 -5.13
N THR A 196 -5.85 -26.99 -3.89
CA THR A 196 -5.57 -25.79 -3.07
C THR A 196 -4.35 -25.03 -3.60
N TRP A 197 -4.48 -23.71 -3.70
CA TRP A 197 -3.35 -22.83 -3.98
C TRP A 197 -2.68 -22.37 -2.68
N ARG A 198 -1.36 -22.19 -2.73
CA ARG A 198 -0.56 -21.59 -1.66
C ARG A 198 0.11 -20.33 -2.16
N LEU A 199 0.26 -19.37 -1.25
CA LEU A 199 0.95 -18.11 -1.51
C LEU A 199 2.02 -17.87 -0.46
N ALA A 200 3.28 -17.79 -0.89
CA ALA A 200 4.42 -17.42 -0.06
C ALA A 200 5.40 -16.59 -0.88
N TRP A 201 5.87 -15.46 -0.36
CA TRP A 201 6.80 -14.59 -1.09
C TRP A 201 7.71 -13.80 -0.15
N GLN A 202 8.85 -13.35 -0.67
CA GLN A 202 9.70 -12.39 0.01
C GLN A 202 9.26 -10.97 -0.37
N GLN A 203 8.89 -10.15 0.62
CA GLN A 203 8.43 -8.78 0.36
C GLN A 203 9.59 -7.89 -0.14
N GLU A 204 9.43 -7.23 -1.30
CA GLU A 204 10.47 -6.38 -1.92
C GLU A 204 10.95 -5.27 -0.97
N LYS A 205 10.02 -4.71 -0.19
CA LYS A 205 10.34 -3.57 0.70
C LYS A 205 11.16 -4.00 1.91
N THR A 206 10.78 -5.08 2.58
CA THR A 206 11.30 -5.46 3.89
C THR A 206 12.27 -6.65 3.85
N GLU A 207 12.34 -7.35 2.71
CA GLU A 207 13.09 -8.61 2.48
C GLU A 207 12.65 -9.75 3.40
N HIS A 208 11.48 -9.62 4.03
CA HIS A 208 10.91 -10.63 4.91
C HIS A 208 10.01 -11.59 4.14
N THR A 209 10.13 -12.88 4.43
CA THR A 209 9.22 -13.90 3.91
C THR A 209 7.86 -13.74 4.56
N THR A 210 6.81 -13.68 3.74
CA THR A 210 5.41 -13.63 4.16
C THR A 210 4.66 -14.74 3.46
N GLU A 211 3.72 -15.37 4.15
CA GLU A 211 2.85 -16.38 3.56
C GLU A 211 1.37 -16.17 3.93
N ALA A 212 0.51 -16.73 3.10
CA ALA A 212 -0.92 -16.90 3.37
C ALA A 212 -1.26 -18.35 3.76
N GLY A 213 -0.29 -19.28 3.66
CA GLY A 213 -0.58 -20.71 3.72
C GLY A 213 -1.44 -21.14 2.54
N GLY A 214 -2.40 -22.05 2.77
CA GLY A 214 -3.42 -22.41 1.79
C GLY A 214 -4.45 -21.28 1.62
N LEU A 215 -4.68 -20.86 0.39
CA LEU A 215 -5.74 -19.93 0.04
C LEU A 215 -7.10 -20.61 0.23
N TRP A 216 -8.15 -19.79 0.42
CA TRP A 216 -9.51 -20.32 0.56
C TRP A 216 -9.93 -21.10 -0.69
N PRO A 217 -10.81 -22.12 -0.56
CA PRO A 217 -11.29 -22.92 -1.69
C PRO A 217 -11.82 -22.05 -2.85
N GLU A 218 -12.62 -21.03 -2.55
CA GLU A 218 -13.23 -20.14 -3.53
C GLU A 218 -12.18 -19.30 -4.27
N VAL A 219 -11.08 -18.94 -3.61
CA VAL A 219 -9.93 -18.25 -4.23
C VAL A 219 -9.19 -19.22 -5.15
N SER A 220 -9.03 -20.47 -4.72
CA SER A 220 -8.40 -21.53 -5.52
C SER A 220 -9.19 -21.81 -6.80
N GLU A 221 -10.52 -21.87 -6.72
CA GLU A 221 -11.40 -22.01 -7.88
C GLU A 221 -11.28 -20.85 -8.86
N LEU A 222 -11.22 -19.60 -8.36
CA LEU A 222 -11.05 -18.42 -9.21
C LEU A 222 -9.69 -18.39 -9.90
N LEU A 223 -8.63 -18.85 -9.22
CA LEU A 223 -7.30 -19.00 -9.81
C LEU A 223 -7.28 -20.11 -10.88
N ASP A 224 -7.94 -21.23 -10.64
CA ASP A 224 -8.08 -22.31 -11.61
C ASP A 224 -8.81 -21.84 -12.87
N ALA A 225 -9.98 -21.21 -12.70
CA ALA A 225 -10.76 -20.66 -13.80
C ALA A 225 -9.96 -19.60 -14.59
N TRP A 226 -9.15 -18.80 -13.89
CA TRP A 226 -8.26 -17.83 -14.51
C TRP A 226 -7.19 -18.48 -15.39
N ILE A 227 -6.43 -19.45 -14.86
CA ILE A 227 -5.34 -20.08 -15.65
C ILE A 227 -5.87 -20.95 -16.79
N LEU A 228 -7.04 -21.56 -16.61
CA LEU A 228 -7.71 -22.37 -17.62
C LEU A 228 -8.16 -21.52 -18.81
N GLY A 229 -8.64 -20.29 -18.56
CA GLY A 229 -9.07 -19.38 -19.61
C GLY A 229 -10.18 -19.95 -20.49
N GLY A 230 -11.11 -20.72 -19.91
CA GLY A 230 -12.24 -21.36 -20.61
C GLY A 230 -11.98 -22.80 -21.04
N ARG A 231 -10.76 -23.32 -20.84
CA ARG A 231 -10.47 -24.75 -21.05
C ARG A 231 -11.19 -25.62 -20.01
N PRO A 232 -11.52 -26.88 -20.33
CA PRO A 232 -12.11 -27.83 -19.39
C PRO A 232 -11.25 -28.05 -18.13
N ASP A 233 -11.89 -28.19 -16.97
CA ASP A 233 -11.23 -28.34 -15.66
C ASP A 233 -10.24 -29.51 -15.58
N ARG A 234 -10.51 -30.60 -16.30
CA ARG A 234 -9.59 -31.76 -16.39
C ARG A 234 -8.19 -31.40 -16.89
N LEU A 235 -8.04 -30.25 -17.56
CA LEU A 235 -6.75 -29.76 -18.07
C LEU A 235 -5.99 -28.87 -17.08
N VAL A 236 -6.53 -28.59 -15.89
CA VAL A 236 -5.94 -27.63 -14.95
C VAL A 236 -4.50 -27.97 -14.57
N HIS A 237 -4.20 -29.25 -14.35
CA HIS A 237 -2.85 -29.70 -14.02
C HIS A 237 -1.87 -29.52 -15.17
N LEU A 238 -2.30 -29.83 -16.40
CA LEU A 238 -1.49 -29.62 -17.60
C LEU A 238 -1.24 -28.13 -17.81
N ARG A 239 -2.30 -27.32 -17.68
CA ARG A 239 -2.21 -25.87 -17.83
C ARG A 239 -1.32 -25.22 -16.77
N TYR A 240 -1.41 -25.68 -15.52
CA TYR A 240 -0.52 -25.23 -14.46
C TYR A 240 0.95 -25.51 -14.78
N ARG A 241 1.28 -26.70 -15.30
CA ARG A 241 2.64 -27.07 -15.69
C ARG A 241 3.20 -26.20 -16.81
N GLU A 242 2.38 -25.85 -17.81
CA GLU A 242 2.76 -24.92 -18.89
C GLU A 242 3.08 -23.52 -18.36
N LEU A 243 2.45 -23.12 -17.26
CA LEU A 243 2.54 -21.78 -16.69
C LEU A 243 3.61 -21.64 -15.61
N LEU A 244 4.35 -22.69 -15.28
CA LEU A 244 5.42 -22.62 -14.29
C LEU A 244 6.45 -21.53 -14.68
N GLY A 245 6.79 -20.68 -13.71
CA GLY A 245 7.67 -19.52 -13.87
C GLY A 245 7.05 -18.33 -14.61
N GLN A 246 5.84 -18.45 -15.15
CA GLN A 246 5.13 -17.32 -15.76
C GLN A 246 4.53 -16.42 -14.68
N ASN A 247 4.43 -15.12 -14.97
CA ASN A 247 3.74 -14.18 -14.11
C ASN A 247 2.25 -14.55 -14.02
N TRP A 248 1.73 -14.62 -12.80
CA TRP A 248 0.36 -15.11 -12.57
C TRP A 248 -0.72 -14.19 -13.15
N MET A 249 -0.44 -12.89 -13.32
CA MET A 249 -1.41 -11.95 -13.85
C MET A 249 -1.40 -11.92 -15.37
N THR A 250 -0.25 -12.00 -16.03
CA THR A 250 -0.19 -11.93 -17.50
C THR A 250 -0.22 -13.30 -18.15
N LEU A 251 0.06 -14.37 -17.39
CA LEU A 251 0.30 -15.73 -17.88
C LEU A 251 1.47 -15.79 -18.89
N THR A 252 2.38 -14.82 -18.82
CA THR A 252 3.61 -14.72 -19.61
C THR A 252 4.80 -14.38 -18.71
N ARG A 253 6.02 -14.35 -19.25
CA ARG A 253 7.23 -14.02 -18.45
C ARG A 253 7.25 -12.56 -17.98
N SER A 254 6.49 -11.69 -18.64
CA SER A 254 6.49 -10.26 -18.36
C SER A 254 5.46 -9.92 -17.28
N ALA A 255 5.88 -9.23 -16.23
CA ALA A 255 4.98 -8.66 -15.23
C ALA A 255 4.30 -7.37 -15.72
N HIS A 256 3.11 -7.09 -15.20
CA HIS A 256 2.54 -5.74 -15.32
C HIS A 256 3.36 -4.73 -14.49
N ALA A 257 3.24 -3.44 -14.83
CA ALA A 257 3.78 -2.38 -13.99
C ALA A 257 3.19 -2.46 -12.56
N GLY A 258 4.00 -2.27 -11.52
CA GLY A 258 3.58 -2.47 -10.12
C GLY A 258 2.43 -1.60 -9.60
N LYS A 259 1.96 -0.61 -10.38
CA LYS A 259 0.75 0.17 -10.09
C LYS A 259 -0.52 -0.45 -10.67
N TRP A 260 -0.40 -1.29 -11.70
CA TRP A 260 -1.52 -1.86 -12.44
C TRP A 260 -2.52 -2.61 -11.55
N PRO A 261 -2.10 -3.44 -10.56
CA PRO A 261 -3.06 -4.11 -9.69
C PRO A 261 -3.95 -3.12 -8.94
N SER A 262 -3.37 -2.03 -8.42
CA SER A 262 -4.14 -1.01 -7.72
C SER A 262 -5.12 -0.27 -8.63
N THR A 263 -4.75 -0.03 -9.89
CA THR A 263 -5.64 0.61 -10.86
C THR A 263 -6.85 -0.27 -11.15
N ARG A 264 -6.64 -1.58 -11.32
CA ARG A 264 -7.74 -2.54 -11.56
C ARG A 264 -8.66 -2.69 -10.36
N VAL A 265 -8.10 -2.82 -9.16
CA VAL A 265 -8.90 -2.90 -7.93
C VAL A 265 -9.74 -1.62 -7.76
N LYS A 266 -9.14 -0.44 -7.96
CA LYS A 266 -9.88 0.83 -7.88
C LYS A 266 -11.01 0.92 -8.90
N ALA A 267 -10.80 0.43 -10.12
CA ALA A 267 -11.87 0.40 -11.12
C ALA A 267 -13.01 -0.56 -10.74
N ALA A 268 -12.72 -1.65 -10.04
CA ALA A 268 -13.70 -2.66 -9.68
C ALA A 268 -14.52 -2.32 -8.43
N ILE A 269 -13.88 -1.76 -7.38
CA ILE A 269 -14.49 -1.53 -6.05
C ILE A 269 -14.35 -0.08 -5.54
N GLY A 270 -13.83 0.85 -6.37
CA GLY A 270 -13.74 2.27 -6.04
C GLY A 270 -12.54 2.68 -5.17
N ILE A 271 -11.84 1.74 -4.54
CA ILE A 271 -10.68 2.02 -3.67
C ILE A 271 -9.37 1.37 -4.16
N PRO A 272 -8.19 1.96 -3.87
CA PRO A 272 -6.91 1.35 -4.16
C PRO A 272 -6.68 0.03 -3.41
N ALA A 273 -5.93 -0.91 -4.01
CA ALA A 273 -5.55 -2.18 -3.38
C ALA A 273 -4.85 -2.02 -2.02
N HIS A 274 -4.13 -0.93 -1.80
CA HIS A 274 -3.48 -0.66 -0.52
C HIS A 274 -4.48 -0.43 0.63
N ASP A 275 -5.67 0.11 0.33
CA ASP A 275 -6.68 0.37 1.35
C ASP A 275 -7.29 -0.95 1.86
N LEU A 276 -7.27 -2.04 1.06
CA LEU A 276 -7.64 -3.39 1.51
C LEU A 276 -6.77 -3.92 2.65
N ARG A 277 -5.47 -3.55 2.69
CA ARG A 277 -4.59 -3.88 3.82
C ARG A 277 -5.05 -3.21 5.11
N THR A 278 -5.58 -1.99 4.98
CA THR A 278 -6.07 -1.22 6.12
C THR A 278 -7.44 -1.71 6.56
N LEU A 279 -8.30 -2.08 5.60
CA LEU A 279 -9.58 -2.75 5.87
C LEU A 279 -9.38 -4.06 6.63
N ALA A 280 -8.44 -4.92 6.20
CA ALA A 280 -8.12 -6.16 6.89
C ALA A 280 -7.66 -5.92 8.33
N ALA A 281 -6.78 -4.93 8.54
CA ALA A 281 -6.34 -4.55 9.88
C ALA A 281 -7.51 -4.04 10.74
N ASP A 282 -8.37 -3.18 10.18
CA ASP A 282 -9.53 -2.65 10.90
C ASP A 282 -10.54 -3.75 11.27
N TYR A 283 -10.78 -4.70 10.36
CA TYR A 283 -11.65 -5.85 10.62
C TYR A 283 -11.10 -6.72 11.75
N MET A 284 -9.81 -7.07 11.71
CA MET A 284 -9.16 -7.85 12.78
C MET A 284 -9.23 -7.13 14.13
N ARG A 285 -9.05 -5.80 14.11
CA ARG A 285 -9.13 -4.94 15.31
C ARG A 285 -10.53 -4.99 15.95
N ARG A 286 -11.59 -4.86 15.15
CA ARG A 286 -12.97 -4.87 15.66
C ARG A 286 -13.40 -6.24 16.22
N HIS A 287 -12.97 -7.33 15.59
CA HIS A 287 -13.44 -8.68 15.91
C HIS A 287 -12.54 -9.47 16.88
N ALA A 288 -11.26 -9.15 16.97
CA ALA A 288 -10.30 -9.82 17.86
C ALA A 288 -9.22 -8.84 18.37
N PRO A 289 -9.58 -7.77 19.09
CA PRO A 289 -8.67 -6.67 19.43
C PRO A 289 -7.48 -7.11 20.29
N ASP A 290 -7.67 -8.12 21.13
CA ASP A 290 -6.67 -8.74 22.02
C ASP A 290 -5.52 -9.41 21.25
N ARG A 291 -5.81 -10.01 20.11
CA ARG A 291 -4.84 -10.71 19.25
C ARG A 291 -4.47 -9.94 17.98
N ALA A 292 -5.24 -8.91 17.65
CA ALA A 292 -5.13 -8.15 16.41
C ALA A 292 -3.73 -7.59 16.17
N ALA A 293 -3.07 -7.01 17.18
CA ALA A 293 -1.74 -6.42 16.97
C ALA A 293 -0.70 -7.44 16.46
N GLY A 294 -0.68 -8.64 17.04
CA GLY A 294 0.22 -9.72 16.60
C GLY A 294 -0.18 -10.28 15.24
N ILE A 295 -1.48 -10.51 15.03
CA ILE A 295 -2.00 -11.03 13.76
C ILE A 295 -1.75 -10.04 12.62
N ILE A 296 -2.00 -8.74 12.82
CA ILE A 296 -1.79 -7.68 11.82
C ILE A 296 -0.30 -7.56 11.46
N ALA A 297 0.59 -7.61 12.45
CA ALA A 297 2.03 -7.53 12.20
C ALA A 297 2.52 -8.66 11.29
N THR A 298 2.14 -9.91 11.61
CA THR A 298 2.46 -11.10 10.80
C THR A 298 1.71 -11.10 9.47
N HIS A 299 0.43 -10.74 9.48
CA HIS A 299 -0.42 -10.79 8.30
C HIS A 299 -0.02 -9.74 7.25
N LEU A 300 0.43 -8.56 7.68
CA LEU A 300 0.84 -7.48 6.79
C LEU A 300 2.37 -7.39 6.59
N GLY A 301 3.20 -8.09 7.38
CA GLY A 301 4.67 -8.09 7.27
C GLY A 301 5.30 -6.75 7.66
N HIS A 302 4.91 -6.19 8.81
CA HIS A 302 5.48 -4.94 9.34
C HIS A 302 6.83 -5.18 10.02
N ARG A 303 7.88 -4.45 9.62
CA ARG A 303 9.26 -4.57 10.15
C ARG A 303 9.57 -3.56 11.26
N THR A 304 9.02 -2.35 11.20
CA THR A 304 9.38 -1.27 12.12
C THR A 304 8.37 -1.19 13.26
N GLU A 305 8.85 -1.18 14.51
CA GLU A 305 8.02 -1.01 15.71
C GLU A 305 7.03 0.14 15.53
N GLN A 306 7.47 1.28 15.02
CA GLN A 306 6.62 2.45 14.77
C GLN A 306 5.40 2.18 13.85
N ALA A 307 5.55 1.35 12.82
CA ALA A 307 4.44 1.00 11.92
C ALA A 307 3.49 -0.02 12.55
N GLY A 308 3.97 -0.82 13.52
CA GLY A 308 3.15 -1.70 14.33
C GLY A 308 2.53 -1.00 15.54
N GLN A 309 3.18 0.02 16.09
CA GLN A 309 2.76 0.79 17.27
C GLN A 309 1.48 1.57 17.02
N GLU A 310 1.31 2.17 15.84
CA GLU A 310 0.03 2.82 15.48
C GLU A 310 -1.14 1.82 15.54
N TYR A 311 -0.97 0.62 14.96
CA TYR A 311 -1.99 -0.42 15.04
C TYR A 311 -2.13 -0.99 16.46
N ARG A 312 -1.03 -1.16 17.19
CA ARG A 312 -1.02 -1.67 18.56
C ARG A 312 -1.79 -0.74 19.50
N ALA A 313 -1.51 0.57 19.47
CA ALA A 313 -2.21 1.57 20.27
C ALA A 313 -3.72 1.60 19.95
N LEU A 314 -4.09 1.45 18.67
CA LEU A 314 -5.50 1.36 18.26
C LEU A 314 -6.17 0.04 18.73
N CYS A 315 -5.43 -1.08 18.75
CA CYS A 315 -5.93 -2.37 19.26
C CYS A 315 -6.11 -2.32 20.79
N GLU A 316 -5.13 -1.79 21.52
CA GLU A 316 -5.17 -1.64 22.97
C GLU A 316 -6.34 -0.75 23.42
N GLY A 317 -6.57 0.37 22.71
CA GLY A 317 -7.72 1.24 22.97
C GLY A 317 -9.08 0.56 22.73
N GLU A 318 -9.24 -0.23 21.66
CA GLU A 318 -10.47 -0.98 21.41
C GLU A 318 -10.67 -2.15 22.37
N ALA A 319 -9.60 -2.87 22.72
CA ALA A 319 -9.64 -3.92 23.74
C ALA A 319 -10.10 -3.37 25.09
N ALA A 320 -9.54 -2.23 25.51
CA ALA A 320 -9.94 -1.55 26.74
C ALA A 320 -11.42 -1.11 26.69
N THR A 321 -11.88 -0.56 25.57
CA THR A 321 -13.27 -0.14 25.39
C THR A 321 -14.25 -1.31 25.45
N GLN A 322 -13.91 -2.45 24.84
CA GLN A 322 -14.72 -3.66 24.91
C GLN A 322 -14.73 -4.27 26.32
N ALA A 323 -13.59 -4.30 27.01
CA ALA A 323 -13.50 -4.76 28.39
C ALA A 323 -14.40 -3.91 29.30
N TRP A 324 -14.33 -2.58 29.20
CA TRP A 324 -15.21 -1.67 29.93
C TRP A 324 -16.70 -1.86 29.60
N SER A 325 -17.03 -2.15 28.34
CA SER A 325 -18.42 -2.40 27.94
C SER A 325 -18.96 -3.71 28.49
N ARG A 326 -18.14 -4.77 28.58
CA ARG A 326 -18.51 -6.03 29.26
C ARG A 326 -18.69 -5.82 30.75
N ILE A 327 -17.76 -5.14 31.41
CA ILE A 327 -17.86 -4.81 32.85
C ILE A 327 -19.16 -4.03 33.12
N ARG A 328 -19.51 -3.05 32.28
CA ARG A 328 -20.79 -2.33 32.42
C ARG A 328 -22.00 -3.24 32.23
N ALA A 329 -21.98 -4.15 31.26
CA ALA A 329 -23.06 -5.11 31.06
C ALA A 329 -23.22 -6.06 32.27
N GLU A 330 -22.11 -6.50 32.86
CA GLU A 330 -22.10 -7.34 34.06
C GLU A 330 -22.64 -6.59 35.30
N ILE A 331 -22.29 -5.31 35.47
CA ILE A 331 -22.83 -4.45 36.54
C ILE A 331 -24.35 -4.28 36.38
N VAL A 332 -24.82 -3.99 35.17
CA VAL A 332 -26.27 -3.85 34.89
C VAL A 332 -27.02 -5.17 35.11
N ASP A 333 -26.42 -6.32 34.75
CA ASP A 333 -27.03 -7.63 34.95
C ASP A 333 -27.04 -8.08 36.43
N THR A 334 -26.09 -7.59 37.25
CA THR A 334 -26.07 -7.82 38.70
C THR A 334 -27.07 -6.92 39.44
N GLU A 335 -27.23 -5.66 39.04
CA GLU A 335 -28.26 -4.76 39.58
C GLU A 335 -29.68 -5.21 39.20
N GLY A 336 -29.87 -5.74 37.98
CA GLY A 336 -31.13 -6.34 37.55
C GLY A 336 -31.53 -7.61 38.32
N LYS A 337 -30.56 -8.40 38.81
CA LYS A 337 -30.81 -9.58 39.66
C LYS A 337 -31.03 -9.24 41.13
N ALA A 338 -30.54 -8.08 41.59
CA ALA A 338 -30.83 -7.57 42.93
C ALA A 338 -32.26 -7.02 43.04
N GLY A 339 -32.82 -6.46 41.97
CA GLY A 339 -34.19 -5.91 41.93
C GLY A 339 -35.34 -6.92 41.77
N VAL A 340 -35.06 -8.22 41.62
CA VAL A 340 -36.08 -9.30 41.51
C VAL A 340 -36.14 -10.13 42.80
N ARG A 341 -35.47 -9.70 43.87
CA ARG A 341 -35.56 -10.24 45.23
C ARG A 341 -36.08 -9.18 46.20
N GLU A 342 -37.28 -8.68 45.96
CA GLU A 342 -38.14 -8.09 46.98
C GLU A 342 -39.56 -8.64 46.85
#